data_AF-A0A3M1QCX0-F1
#
_entry.id   AF-A0A3M1QCX0-F1
#
_cell.length_a   1.000
_cell.length_b   1.000
_cell.length_c   1.000
_cell.angle_alpha   90.00
_cell.angle_beta   90.00
_cell.angle_gamma   90.00
#
_symmetry.space_group_name_H-M   'P 1'
#
loop_
_entity.id
_entity.type
_entity.pdbx_description
1 polymer ?
#
loop_
_entity_poly.entity_id
_entity_poly.type
_entity_poly.pdbx_seq_one_letter_code
_entity_poly.pdbx_strand_id
1 'polypeptide(L)'
;MTSNKDFYAGIDLADLGGGAHDGAIPEQLVPQKVFRVGDAPLDIYIHPGMKDSFKSGSQQQPGAVIVVDANDWHEADGIVWWQSRAGWFPQMSIDGSKVFAADLNPEVARVSPATPVEDVSEEVVTTPIETPVSAGTVAESGTTQMQAITGVRVRDAGSTSGKVLETKFLIKGQVINVNMDSKTEADGYIWVQHEAGWSAWKSVDGSKVFLDAVGTVKQLNTYVEQLPVPLDKTDWWQYFGNNVFAFRHGKQWNYDGYSQGLHGGLDFGNSVERGIPVYAALRCKYWKTEGSGGNIRVWTKVDDFTIIYQHVTNITKMSSGQELAPDFKICEIKPGSNGHLHFEVRYMNNRIINPLLMMSDAMVKSITDKFDPTDPKYFYPWHEWTTPLDQPVIGLGGPVIGPTA
;
A
#
# COMPACT_ATOMS: atom_id res chain seq x y z
N MET A 1 -48.98 -11.44 -15.95
CA MET A 1 -48.60 -10.19 -16.65
C MET A 1 -49.22 -9.04 -15.87
N THR A 2 -48.45 -8.44 -14.98
CA THR A 2 -48.81 -7.23 -14.24
C THR A 2 -47.55 -6.39 -14.16
N SER A 3 -47.63 -5.17 -14.68
CA SER A 3 -46.53 -4.23 -14.84
C SER A 3 -46.23 -3.50 -13.53
N ASN A 4 -45.01 -3.63 -13.01
CA ASN A 4 -44.47 -2.78 -11.96
C ASN A 4 -44.03 -1.44 -12.55
N LYS A 5 -44.98 -0.50 -12.63
CA LYS A 5 -44.69 0.93 -12.47
C LYS A 5 -45.17 1.31 -11.08
N ASP A 6 -44.48 2.24 -10.44
CA ASP A 6 -44.74 2.79 -9.09
C ASP A 6 -43.96 2.13 -7.95
N PHE A 7 -42.65 2.36 -7.94
CA PHE A 7 -41.88 2.53 -6.72
C PHE A 7 -40.66 3.37 -7.09
N TYR A 8 -40.64 4.66 -6.78
CA TYR A 8 -39.49 5.57 -6.59
C TYR A 8 -39.98 7.02 -6.76
N ALA A 9 -40.49 7.59 -5.68
CA ALA A 9 -40.57 9.04 -5.50
C ALA A 9 -40.29 9.31 -4.02
N GLY A 10 -39.20 10.01 -3.72
CA GLY A 10 -38.92 10.52 -2.38
C GLY A 10 -37.51 10.26 -1.85
N ILE A 11 -36.51 10.91 -2.43
CA ILE A 11 -35.37 11.43 -1.65
C ILE A 11 -35.14 12.85 -2.16
N ASP A 12 -35.50 13.82 -1.32
CA ASP A 12 -35.30 15.24 -1.56
C ASP A 12 -33.92 15.63 -1.00
N LEU A 13 -33.07 16.20 -1.85
CA LEU A 13 -31.64 16.49 -1.59
C LEU A 13 -31.41 17.94 -1.13
N ALA A 14 -32.45 18.64 -0.68
CA ALA A 14 -32.41 20.10 -0.52
C ALA A 14 -32.17 20.64 0.91
N ASP A 15 -31.98 19.82 1.95
CA ASP A 15 -32.06 20.31 3.34
C ASP A 15 -30.75 20.27 4.15
N LEU A 16 -29.66 20.81 3.60
CA LEU A 16 -28.44 21.11 4.37
C LEU A 16 -27.83 22.45 3.93
N GLY A 17 -28.30 23.54 4.52
CA GLY A 17 -27.67 24.85 4.41
C GLY A 17 -27.68 25.61 5.72
N GLY A 18 -26.51 26.04 6.20
CA GLY A 18 -26.41 27.09 7.23
C GLY A 18 -25.12 27.07 8.06
N GLY A 19 -24.09 27.81 7.61
CA GLY A 19 -22.94 28.14 8.45
C GLY A 19 -21.76 28.69 7.64
N ALA A 20 -21.76 30.00 7.38
CA ALA A 20 -20.66 30.69 6.71
C ALA A 20 -19.46 30.85 7.66
N HIS A 21 -18.33 30.22 7.32
CA HIS A 21 -17.00 30.52 7.88
C HIS A 21 -15.93 30.41 6.79
N ASP A 22 -15.11 31.46 6.69
CA ASP A 22 -13.79 31.61 6.07
C ASP A 22 -13.42 30.74 4.85
N GLY A 23 -13.52 31.35 3.67
CA GLY A 23 -12.36 31.65 2.82
C GLY A 23 -11.53 30.53 2.19
N ALA A 24 -11.79 29.25 2.45
CA ALA A 24 -11.18 28.16 1.70
C ALA A 24 -11.82 28.14 0.30
N ILE A 25 -10.99 28.10 -0.75
CA ILE A 25 -11.47 27.77 -2.09
C ILE A 25 -12.14 26.39 -1.93
N PRO A 26 -13.46 26.25 -2.18
CA PRO A 26 -14.12 24.98 -1.99
C PRO A 26 -13.42 23.94 -2.86
N GLU A 27 -12.84 22.94 -2.22
CA GLU A 27 -12.26 21.77 -2.88
C GLU A 27 -13.29 21.31 -3.92
N GLN A 28 -12.89 21.35 -5.19
CA GLN A 28 -13.81 21.11 -6.28
C GLN A 28 -14.32 19.68 -6.14
N LEU A 29 -15.54 19.53 -5.64
CA LEU A 29 -16.16 18.24 -5.38
C LEU A 29 -16.11 17.42 -6.67
N VAL A 30 -15.39 16.31 -6.63
CA VAL A 30 -15.38 15.36 -7.74
C VAL A 30 -16.80 14.84 -7.90
N PRO A 31 -17.40 14.90 -9.11
CA PRO A 31 -18.72 14.33 -9.34
C PRO A 31 -18.75 12.85 -8.95
N GLN A 32 -19.87 12.36 -8.45
CA GLN A 32 -20.01 10.95 -8.06
C GLN A 32 -20.75 10.13 -9.11
N LYS A 33 -20.31 8.90 -9.31
CA LYS A 33 -21.01 7.87 -10.10
C LYS A 33 -21.76 6.93 -9.16
N VAL A 34 -22.95 6.53 -9.59
CA VAL A 34 -23.82 5.65 -8.82
C VAL A 34 -24.12 4.41 -9.66
N PHE A 35 -23.77 3.25 -9.14
CA PHE A 35 -23.97 1.97 -9.81
C PHE A 35 -24.95 1.10 -9.04
N ARG A 36 -25.73 0.30 -9.76
CA ARG A 36 -26.55 -0.78 -9.20
C ARG A 36 -26.02 -2.13 -9.66
N VAL A 37 -25.74 -3.02 -8.71
CA VAL A 37 -25.39 -4.41 -9.01
C VAL A 37 -26.57 -5.08 -9.71
N GLY A 38 -26.29 -5.80 -10.81
CA GLY A 38 -27.30 -6.52 -11.58
C GLY A 38 -27.92 -7.72 -10.82
N ASP A 39 -28.44 -8.69 -11.56
CA ASP A 39 -29.18 -9.82 -10.97
C ASP A 39 -28.28 -10.87 -10.31
N ALA A 40 -26.98 -10.83 -10.59
CA ALA A 40 -25.98 -11.72 -9.99
C ALA A 40 -25.11 -10.96 -8.98
N PRO A 41 -24.64 -11.62 -7.91
CA PRO A 41 -23.65 -11.03 -7.01
C PRO A 41 -22.43 -10.53 -7.79
N LEU A 42 -21.93 -9.36 -7.41
CA LEU A 42 -20.77 -8.74 -8.02
C LEU A 42 -19.54 -8.98 -7.16
N ASP A 43 -18.58 -9.74 -7.69
CA ASP A 43 -17.29 -9.96 -7.04
C ASP A 43 -16.54 -8.63 -6.85
N ILE A 44 -15.94 -8.47 -5.67
CA ILE A 44 -15.05 -7.36 -5.34
C ILE A 44 -13.61 -7.83 -5.42
N TYR A 45 -12.76 -7.00 -5.99
CA TYR A 45 -11.37 -7.29 -6.31
C TYR A 45 -10.42 -6.38 -5.54
N ILE A 46 -9.23 -6.90 -5.24
CA ILE A 46 -8.13 -6.12 -4.64
C ILE A 46 -7.34 -5.35 -5.70
N HIS A 47 -7.48 -5.70 -6.98
CA HIS A 47 -6.88 -5.04 -8.15
C HIS A 47 -7.87 -5.04 -9.33
N PRO A 48 -7.83 -4.06 -10.25
CA PRO A 48 -8.59 -4.15 -11.47
C PRO A 48 -8.04 -5.29 -12.35
N GLY A 49 -8.86 -6.29 -12.64
CA GLY A 49 -8.52 -7.40 -13.54
C GLY A 49 -9.28 -8.69 -13.23
N MET A 50 -9.42 -9.57 -14.22
CA MET A 50 -10.28 -10.77 -14.16
C MET A 50 -9.58 -12.02 -13.57
N LYS A 51 -8.37 -11.89 -13.03
CA LYS A 51 -7.67 -13.01 -12.43
C LYS A 51 -8.37 -13.44 -11.14
N ASP A 52 -8.60 -14.73 -10.95
CA ASP A 52 -9.21 -15.23 -9.71
C ASP A 52 -8.40 -14.86 -8.46
N SER A 53 -7.06 -14.77 -8.58
CA SER A 53 -6.20 -14.31 -7.49
C SER A 53 -6.39 -12.84 -7.10
N PHE A 54 -7.12 -12.06 -7.90
CA PHE A 54 -7.47 -10.67 -7.58
C PHE A 54 -8.79 -10.55 -6.85
N LYS A 55 -9.58 -11.63 -6.70
CA LYS A 55 -10.82 -11.60 -5.93
C LYS A 55 -10.50 -11.43 -4.44
N SER A 56 -11.17 -10.47 -3.81
CA SER A 56 -11.06 -10.23 -2.36
C SER A 56 -11.79 -11.29 -1.51
N GLY A 57 -12.59 -12.15 -2.15
CA GLY A 57 -13.54 -13.04 -1.48
C GLY A 57 -14.84 -12.36 -1.03
N SER A 58 -14.94 -11.03 -1.18
CA SER A 58 -16.17 -10.27 -0.90
C SER A 58 -17.03 -10.12 -2.16
N GLN A 59 -18.35 -10.05 -1.96
CA GLN A 59 -19.33 -9.82 -3.02
C GLN A 59 -20.32 -8.74 -2.61
N GLN A 60 -20.74 -7.91 -3.58
CA GLN A 60 -21.91 -7.06 -3.45
C GLN A 60 -23.14 -7.82 -3.92
N GLN A 61 -24.22 -7.72 -3.16
CA GLN A 61 -25.45 -8.45 -3.44
C GLN A 61 -26.22 -7.83 -4.63
N PRO A 62 -27.02 -8.63 -5.36
CA PRO A 62 -27.92 -8.12 -6.39
C PRO A 62 -28.76 -6.93 -5.90
N GLY A 63 -28.85 -5.88 -6.73
CA GLY A 63 -29.58 -4.65 -6.40
C GLY A 63 -28.85 -3.69 -5.45
N ALA A 64 -27.69 -4.04 -4.90
CA ALA A 64 -26.89 -3.13 -4.08
C ALA A 64 -26.49 -1.87 -4.88
N VAL A 65 -26.47 -0.72 -4.21
CA VAL A 65 -26.06 0.56 -4.79
C VAL A 65 -24.64 0.90 -4.32
N ILE A 66 -23.76 1.20 -5.27
CA ILE A 66 -22.35 1.56 -5.04
C ILE A 66 -22.14 3.00 -5.51
N VAL A 67 -21.61 3.85 -4.65
CA VAL A 67 -21.26 5.23 -4.97
C VAL A 67 -19.73 5.35 -4.97
N VAL A 68 -19.19 5.94 -6.03
CA VAL A 68 -17.74 6.15 -6.23
C VAL A 68 -17.49 7.52 -6.84
N ASP A 69 -16.28 8.02 -6.72
CA ASP A 69 -15.88 9.28 -7.35
C ASP A 69 -15.66 9.05 -8.86
N ALA A 70 -16.06 10.01 -9.70
CA ALA A 70 -16.06 9.85 -11.15
C ALA A 70 -14.65 9.74 -11.76
N ASN A 71 -13.61 10.00 -10.98
CA ASN A 71 -12.19 9.85 -11.32
C ASN A 71 -11.55 8.54 -10.81
N ASP A 72 -12.27 7.72 -10.05
CA ASP A 72 -11.76 6.48 -9.45
C ASP A 72 -12.07 5.26 -10.35
N TRP A 73 -11.52 5.27 -11.57
CA TRP A 73 -11.72 4.18 -12.54
C TRP A 73 -10.44 3.78 -13.29
N HIS A 74 -10.47 2.59 -13.88
CA HIS A 74 -9.37 2.03 -14.66
C HIS A 74 -9.88 1.11 -15.77
N GLU A 75 -9.16 1.00 -16.89
CA GLU A 75 -9.46 0.03 -17.95
C GLU A 75 -8.44 -1.11 -17.94
N ALA A 76 -8.91 -2.34 -17.76
CA ALA A 76 -8.06 -3.54 -17.72
C ALA A 76 -8.86 -4.77 -18.19
N ASP A 77 -8.19 -5.69 -18.89
CA ASP A 77 -8.77 -6.95 -19.40
C ASP A 77 -10.05 -6.74 -20.26
N GLY A 78 -10.12 -5.61 -20.99
CA GLY A 78 -11.28 -5.28 -21.81
C GLY A 78 -12.51 -4.82 -21.01
N ILE A 79 -12.33 -4.41 -19.75
CA ILE A 79 -13.39 -4.01 -18.81
C ILE A 79 -13.09 -2.63 -18.21
N VAL A 80 -14.15 -1.86 -17.97
CA VAL A 80 -14.11 -0.64 -17.15
C VAL A 80 -14.29 -1.02 -15.68
N TRP A 81 -13.29 -0.72 -14.86
CA TRP A 81 -13.22 -1.01 -13.44
C TRP A 81 -13.42 0.27 -12.63
N TRP A 82 -14.09 0.16 -11.49
CA TRP A 82 -14.30 1.26 -10.55
C TRP A 82 -13.80 0.91 -9.17
N GLN A 83 -13.19 1.87 -8.48
CA GLN A 83 -12.71 1.68 -7.12
C GLN A 83 -13.76 2.18 -6.12
N SER A 84 -14.22 1.27 -5.26
CA SER A 84 -15.07 1.61 -4.12
C SER A 84 -14.30 1.45 -2.81
N ARG A 85 -14.92 1.85 -1.70
CA ARG A 85 -14.41 1.54 -0.34
C ARG A 85 -14.19 0.06 -0.05
N ALA A 86 -14.90 -0.83 -0.76
CA ALA A 86 -14.78 -2.28 -0.58
C ALA A 86 -13.68 -2.89 -1.45
N GLY A 87 -13.22 -2.18 -2.48
CA GLY A 87 -12.31 -2.67 -3.50
C GLY A 87 -12.79 -2.32 -4.92
N TRP A 88 -12.14 -2.93 -5.90
CA TRP A 88 -12.42 -2.77 -7.32
C TRP A 88 -13.60 -3.64 -7.76
N PHE A 89 -14.43 -3.14 -8.66
CA PHE A 89 -15.51 -3.92 -9.27
C PHE A 89 -15.63 -3.62 -10.77
N PRO A 90 -16.02 -4.61 -11.59
CA PRO A 90 -16.25 -4.38 -13.00
C PRO A 90 -17.60 -3.67 -13.21
N GLN A 91 -17.65 -2.65 -14.06
CA GLN A 91 -18.91 -2.02 -14.49
C GLN A 91 -19.41 -2.67 -15.77
N MET A 92 -18.63 -2.60 -16.84
CA MET A 92 -19.01 -3.09 -18.18
C MET A 92 -17.78 -3.48 -18.99
N SER A 93 -17.95 -4.34 -19.99
CA SER A 93 -16.93 -4.54 -21.02
C SER A 93 -16.77 -3.28 -21.88
N ILE A 94 -15.56 -3.02 -22.38
CA ILE A 94 -15.25 -1.85 -23.22
C ILE A 94 -16.08 -1.84 -24.51
N ASP A 95 -16.40 -3.02 -25.05
CA ASP A 95 -17.26 -3.17 -26.22
C ASP A 95 -18.77 -3.03 -25.90
N GLY A 96 -19.13 -2.85 -24.62
CA GLY A 96 -20.50 -2.73 -24.15
C GLY A 96 -21.34 -4.01 -24.19
N SER A 97 -20.77 -5.14 -24.59
CA SER A 97 -21.50 -6.41 -24.71
C SER A 97 -21.93 -7.01 -23.38
N LYS A 98 -21.26 -6.65 -22.27
CA LYS A 98 -21.56 -7.13 -20.92
C LYS A 98 -21.62 -5.96 -19.94
N VAL A 99 -22.67 -5.95 -19.12
CA VAL A 99 -22.85 -5.00 -18.02
C VAL A 99 -22.95 -5.79 -16.71
N PHE A 100 -22.03 -5.52 -15.80
CA PHE A 100 -21.93 -6.14 -14.48
C PHE A 100 -22.60 -5.27 -13.40
N ALA A 101 -22.46 -3.95 -13.52
CA ALA A 101 -23.12 -2.96 -12.67
C ALA A 101 -23.73 -1.84 -13.53
N ALA A 102 -25.04 -1.63 -13.40
CA ALA A 102 -25.78 -0.64 -14.17
C ALA A 102 -25.49 0.77 -13.64
N ASP A 103 -25.05 1.66 -14.52
CA ASP A 103 -24.86 3.08 -14.24
C ASP A 103 -26.22 3.78 -14.08
N LEU A 104 -26.49 4.32 -12.89
CA LEU A 104 -27.76 4.98 -12.57
C LEU A 104 -27.73 6.48 -12.90
N ASN A 105 -26.56 7.04 -13.18
CA ASN A 105 -26.39 8.45 -13.54
C ASN A 105 -25.41 8.61 -14.71
N PRO A 106 -25.76 8.07 -15.90
CA PRO A 106 -24.89 8.09 -17.08
C PRO A 106 -24.54 9.50 -17.58
N GLU A 107 -25.32 10.51 -17.21
CA GLU A 107 -25.06 11.92 -17.48
C GLU A 107 -23.82 12.47 -16.77
N VAL A 108 -23.40 11.85 -15.66
CA VAL A 108 -22.13 12.17 -15.01
C VAL A 108 -21.02 11.49 -15.80
N ALA A 109 -20.25 12.27 -16.56
CA ALA A 109 -19.14 11.75 -17.33
C ALA A 109 -18.05 11.15 -16.42
N ARG A 110 -17.39 10.09 -16.91
CA ARG A 110 -16.11 9.65 -16.35
C ARG A 110 -15.15 10.82 -16.42
N VAL A 111 -14.52 11.14 -15.30
CA VAL A 111 -13.40 12.08 -15.26
C VAL A 111 -12.16 11.22 -15.41
N SER A 112 -11.35 11.43 -16.43
CA SER A 112 -10.06 10.72 -16.49
C SER A 112 -9.34 10.92 -15.16
N PRO A 113 -8.85 9.85 -14.51
CA PRO A 113 -8.05 10.01 -13.29
C PRO A 113 -6.97 11.02 -13.64
N ALA A 114 -6.75 12.01 -12.78
CA ALA A 114 -5.66 12.94 -13.01
C ALA A 114 -4.41 12.08 -13.22
N THR A 115 -3.78 12.22 -14.39
CA THR A 115 -2.41 11.71 -14.54
C THR A 115 -1.67 12.35 -13.39
N PRO A 116 -0.98 11.59 -12.51
CA PRO A 116 -0.37 12.15 -11.31
C PRO A 116 0.40 13.41 -11.72
N VAL A 117 -0.18 14.57 -11.42
CA VAL A 117 0.46 15.83 -11.71
C VAL A 117 1.53 15.89 -10.64
N GLU A 118 2.79 15.92 -11.03
CA GLU A 118 3.85 16.31 -10.11
C GLU A 118 3.43 17.67 -9.54
N ASP A 119 3.06 17.66 -8.26
CA ASP A 119 2.46 18.79 -7.59
C ASP A 119 3.54 19.86 -7.40
N VAL A 120 3.60 20.81 -8.33
CA VAL A 120 4.44 22.00 -8.27
C VAL A 120 3.57 23.24 -8.08
N SER A 121 2.90 23.36 -6.93
CA SER A 121 2.76 24.65 -6.24
C SER A 121 1.99 24.54 -4.94
N GLU A 122 2.63 24.87 -3.82
CA GLU A 122 2.06 25.77 -2.81
C GLU A 122 3.20 26.41 -1.99
N GLU A 123 3.11 27.73 -1.80
CA GLU A 123 4.06 28.53 -1.02
C GLU A 123 3.95 28.17 0.47
N VAL A 124 4.86 27.31 0.95
CA VAL A 124 5.02 27.03 2.39
C VAL A 124 6.24 27.80 2.93
N VAL A 125 5.98 28.48 4.05
CA VAL A 125 6.95 29.17 4.91
C VAL A 125 8.26 28.38 5.03
N THR A 126 9.35 29.02 4.63
CA THR A 126 10.66 28.42 4.43
C THR A 126 11.35 28.02 5.73
N THR A 127 11.13 26.79 6.17
CA THR A 127 12.27 25.98 6.64
C THR A 127 13.18 25.71 5.43
N PRO A 128 14.52 25.60 5.60
CA PRO A 128 15.42 25.42 4.47
C PRO A 128 15.09 24.10 3.76
N ILE A 129 14.45 24.20 2.60
CA ILE A 129 14.18 23.09 1.69
C ILE A 129 15.52 22.64 1.15
N GLU A 130 15.88 21.38 1.41
CA GLU A 130 16.99 20.71 0.76
C GLU A 130 16.80 20.86 -0.76
N THR A 131 17.79 21.47 -1.41
CA THR A 131 17.79 21.70 -2.86
C THR A 131 17.43 20.39 -3.58
N PRO A 132 16.46 20.37 -4.51
CA PRO A 132 16.11 19.15 -5.23
C PRO A 132 17.38 18.56 -5.83
N VAL A 133 17.70 17.35 -5.40
CA VAL A 133 18.87 16.61 -5.89
C VAL A 133 18.67 16.48 -7.39
N SER A 134 19.52 17.12 -8.18
CA SER A 134 19.51 17.00 -9.64
C SER A 134 19.49 15.52 -9.99
N ALA A 135 18.42 15.06 -10.65
CA ALA A 135 18.33 13.68 -11.11
C ALA A 135 19.59 13.37 -11.93
N GLY A 136 20.33 12.33 -11.53
CA GLY A 136 21.53 11.92 -12.26
C GLY A 136 21.17 11.42 -13.65
N THR A 137 22.11 11.44 -14.59
CA THR A 137 21.94 10.69 -15.85
C THR A 137 22.30 9.21 -15.60
N VAL A 138 21.44 8.28 -16.05
CA VAL A 138 21.75 6.83 -15.98
C VAL A 138 22.86 6.49 -16.97
N ALA A 139 23.91 5.81 -16.52
CA ALA A 139 24.96 5.32 -17.41
C ALA A 139 24.42 4.23 -18.35
N GLU A 140 24.83 4.24 -19.62
CA GLU A 140 24.34 3.29 -20.64
C GLU A 140 25.12 1.96 -20.70
N SER A 141 26.12 1.77 -19.84
CA SER A 141 26.99 0.58 -19.81
C SER A 141 27.56 0.34 -18.41
N GLY A 142 28.02 -0.88 -18.14
CA GLY A 142 28.58 -1.28 -16.84
C GLY A 142 27.53 -1.41 -15.74
N THR A 143 27.97 -1.44 -14.48
CA THR A 143 27.06 -1.43 -13.33
C THR A 143 26.71 0.00 -12.93
N THR A 144 25.41 0.29 -12.81
CA THR A 144 24.89 1.60 -12.36
C THR A 144 23.82 1.41 -11.30
N GLN A 145 23.65 2.40 -10.43
CA GLN A 145 22.50 2.45 -9.54
C GLN A 145 21.30 3.02 -10.28
N MET A 146 20.14 2.41 -10.05
CA MET A 146 18.85 2.86 -10.56
C MET A 146 17.80 2.77 -9.46
N GLN A 147 16.72 3.54 -9.60
CA GLN A 147 15.61 3.59 -8.66
C GLN A 147 14.32 3.17 -9.35
N ALA A 148 13.54 2.31 -8.69
CA ALA A 148 12.21 1.97 -9.15
C ALA A 148 11.26 3.17 -8.94
N ILE A 149 10.67 3.69 -10.02
CA ILE A 149 9.75 4.84 -9.93
C ILE A 149 8.29 4.40 -9.72
N THR A 150 8.03 3.11 -9.88
CA THR A 150 6.76 2.44 -9.61
C THR A 150 7.03 1.01 -9.10
N GLY A 151 5.98 0.22 -8.91
CA GLY A 151 6.11 -1.20 -8.56
C GLY A 151 6.56 -2.02 -9.77
N VAL A 152 7.71 -2.70 -9.68
CA VAL A 152 8.29 -3.46 -10.80
C VAL A 152 8.43 -4.93 -10.43
N ARG A 153 7.91 -5.81 -11.31
CA ARG A 153 8.06 -7.25 -11.15
C ARG A 153 9.48 -7.68 -11.51
N VAL A 154 9.97 -8.69 -10.80
CA VAL A 154 11.24 -9.34 -11.09
C VAL A 154 10.99 -10.71 -11.72
N ARG A 155 11.81 -11.07 -12.71
CA ARG A 155 11.67 -12.29 -13.52
C ARG A 155 13.00 -13.04 -13.60
N ASP A 156 12.93 -14.31 -13.97
CA ASP A 156 14.11 -15.14 -14.22
C ASP A 156 14.76 -14.88 -15.60
N ALA A 157 14.06 -14.21 -16.50
CA ALA A 157 14.56 -13.82 -17.83
C ALA A 157 14.07 -12.42 -18.23
N GLY A 158 14.84 -11.72 -19.06
CA GLY A 158 14.54 -10.40 -19.60
C GLY A 158 13.47 -10.42 -20.69
N SER A 159 12.24 -10.81 -20.31
CA SER A 159 11.09 -10.97 -21.19
C SER A 159 9.80 -11.07 -20.37
N THR A 160 8.66 -10.70 -20.96
CA THR A 160 7.33 -10.93 -20.36
C THR A 160 6.96 -12.42 -20.27
N SER A 161 7.59 -13.26 -21.10
CA SER A 161 7.46 -14.73 -21.04
C SER A 161 8.32 -15.38 -19.94
N GLY A 162 9.29 -14.65 -19.39
CA GLY A 162 10.08 -15.10 -18.23
C GLY A 162 9.18 -15.32 -17.02
N LYS A 163 9.47 -16.35 -16.21
CA LYS A 163 8.69 -16.67 -15.01
C LYS A 163 8.82 -15.51 -14.02
N VAL A 164 7.68 -15.04 -13.52
CA VAL A 164 7.67 -14.07 -12.42
C VAL A 164 8.22 -14.73 -11.16
N LEU A 165 9.21 -14.10 -10.54
CA LEU A 165 9.73 -14.51 -9.25
C LEU A 165 8.81 -13.90 -8.18
N GLU A 166 7.73 -14.61 -7.81
CA GLU A 166 6.62 -14.08 -6.98
C GLU A 166 7.07 -13.50 -5.63
N THR A 167 8.23 -13.90 -5.11
CA THR A 167 8.83 -13.39 -3.86
C THR A 167 9.75 -12.18 -4.06
N LYS A 168 9.97 -11.76 -5.32
CA LYS A 168 10.86 -10.66 -5.70
C LYS A 168 10.06 -9.57 -6.41
N PHE A 169 10.04 -8.39 -5.80
CA PHE A 169 9.31 -7.23 -6.29
C PHE A 169 10.07 -5.97 -5.90
N LEU A 170 10.23 -5.05 -6.85
CA LEU A 170 10.82 -3.74 -6.58
C LEU A 170 9.69 -2.77 -6.24
N ILE A 171 9.81 -2.10 -5.11
CA ILE A 171 8.83 -1.12 -4.64
C ILE A 171 9.27 0.27 -5.11
N LYS A 172 8.31 1.17 -5.35
CA LYS A 172 8.58 2.58 -5.63
C LYS A 172 9.57 3.16 -4.60
N GLY A 173 10.60 3.84 -5.10
CA GLY A 173 11.66 4.44 -4.29
C GLY A 173 12.85 3.51 -4.00
N GLN A 174 12.75 2.20 -4.29
CA GLN A 174 13.84 1.24 -4.05
C GLN A 174 14.99 1.47 -5.03
N VAL A 175 16.21 1.59 -4.49
CA VAL A 175 17.45 1.69 -5.28
C VAL A 175 18.08 0.30 -5.44
N ILE A 176 18.52 -0.02 -6.65
CA ILE A 176 19.16 -1.29 -7.01
C ILE A 176 20.40 -1.07 -7.88
N ASN A 177 21.35 -2.01 -7.79
CA ASN A 177 22.48 -2.08 -8.71
C ASN A 177 22.07 -2.87 -9.96
N VAL A 178 22.17 -2.24 -11.11
CA VAL A 178 21.78 -2.79 -12.42
C VAL A 178 23.01 -3.00 -13.29
N ASN A 179 23.09 -4.15 -13.95
CA ASN A 179 24.09 -4.40 -14.98
C ASN A 179 23.57 -3.91 -16.34
N MET A 180 23.99 -2.75 -16.79
CA MET A 180 23.56 -2.16 -18.06
C MET A 180 24.13 -2.90 -19.29
N ASP A 181 25.19 -3.69 -19.13
CA ASP A 181 25.69 -4.53 -20.22
C ASP A 181 24.80 -5.75 -20.48
N SER A 182 23.86 -6.04 -19.56
CA SER A 182 22.86 -7.11 -19.72
C SER A 182 21.63 -6.68 -20.53
N LYS A 183 21.55 -5.42 -20.98
CA LYS A 183 20.40 -4.87 -21.69
C LYS A 183 19.94 -5.80 -22.82
N THR A 184 18.67 -6.17 -22.80
CA THR A 184 18.04 -6.93 -23.88
C THR A 184 16.68 -6.33 -24.23
N GLU A 185 16.36 -6.27 -25.51
CA GLU A 185 15.07 -5.83 -26.00
C GLU A 185 14.16 -7.04 -26.20
N ALA A 186 13.00 -7.04 -25.55
CA ALA A 186 11.99 -8.10 -25.68
C ALA A 186 10.60 -7.59 -25.33
N ASP A 187 9.59 -8.02 -26.09
CA ASP A 187 8.17 -7.73 -25.87
C ASP A 187 7.82 -6.24 -25.77
N GLY A 188 8.54 -5.40 -26.51
CA GLY A 188 8.36 -3.94 -26.48
C GLY A 188 8.97 -3.24 -25.28
N TYR A 189 9.84 -3.92 -24.52
CA TYR A 189 10.58 -3.34 -23.39
C TYR A 189 12.08 -3.58 -23.51
N ILE A 190 12.85 -2.69 -22.87
CA ILE A 190 14.25 -2.90 -22.57
C ILE A 190 14.33 -3.48 -21.16
N TRP A 191 14.91 -4.67 -21.05
CA TRP A 191 15.10 -5.40 -19.80
C TRP A 191 16.54 -5.29 -19.34
N VAL A 192 16.73 -5.21 -18.03
CA VAL A 192 18.04 -5.17 -17.39
C VAL A 192 18.11 -6.16 -16.24
N GLN A 193 19.28 -6.75 -16.05
CA GLN A 193 19.57 -7.69 -14.98
C GLN A 193 20.12 -6.95 -13.76
N HIS A 194 19.72 -7.41 -12.59
CA HIS A 194 20.22 -7.01 -11.28
C HIS A 194 20.29 -8.25 -10.37
N GLU A 195 20.74 -8.10 -9.13
CA GLU A 195 20.98 -9.24 -8.22
C GLU A 195 19.76 -10.12 -7.96
N ALA A 196 18.55 -9.55 -8.04
CA ALA A 196 17.30 -10.27 -7.78
C ALA A 196 16.71 -10.95 -9.03
N GLY A 197 17.22 -10.65 -10.23
CA GLY A 197 16.72 -11.18 -11.50
C GLY A 197 16.67 -10.12 -12.60
N TRP A 198 15.62 -10.17 -13.42
CA TRP A 198 15.38 -9.25 -14.53
C TRP A 198 14.17 -8.37 -14.28
N SER A 199 14.30 -7.09 -14.56
CA SER A 199 13.18 -6.14 -14.52
C SER A 199 13.16 -5.28 -15.79
N ALA A 200 11.96 -4.84 -16.17
CA ALA A 200 11.81 -3.89 -17.26
C ALA A 200 12.41 -2.55 -16.80
N TRP A 201 13.29 -1.97 -17.62
CA TRP A 201 13.79 -0.62 -17.43
C TRP A 201 12.77 0.39 -17.95
N LYS A 202 12.46 0.32 -19.25
CA LYS A 202 11.53 1.20 -19.96
C LYS A 202 10.93 0.49 -21.18
N SER A 203 9.84 1.01 -21.72
CA SER A 203 9.36 0.58 -23.04
C SER A 203 10.35 1.00 -24.12
N VAL A 204 10.38 0.26 -25.25
CA VAL A 204 11.28 0.55 -26.38
C VAL A 204 11.00 1.92 -26.99
N ASP A 205 9.75 2.35 -26.98
CA ASP A 205 9.33 3.68 -27.43
C ASP A 205 9.58 4.79 -26.39
N GLY A 206 10.05 4.45 -25.19
CA GLY A 206 10.30 5.38 -24.09
C GLY A 206 9.06 5.95 -23.40
N SER A 207 7.84 5.57 -23.82
CA SER A 207 6.58 6.09 -23.25
C SER A 207 6.33 5.67 -21.80
N LYS A 208 6.97 4.59 -21.34
CA LYS A 208 6.88 4.07 -19.97
C LYS A 208 8.27 3.86 -19.41
N VAL A 209 8.52 4.41 -18.23
CA VAL A 209 9.74 4.20 -17.45
C VAL A 209 9.37 3.47 -16.16
N PHE A 210 10.17 2.49 -15.76
CA PHE A 210 9.98 1.69 -14.55
C PHE A 210 11.15 1.83 -13.60
N LEU A 211 12.36 1.93 -14.15
CA LEU A 211 13.60 2.21 -13.44
C LEU A 211 14.19 3.51 -13.99
N ASP A 212 14.65 4.40 -13.12
CA ASP A 212 15.29 5.64 -13.52
C ASP A 212 16.52 5.96 -12.66
N ALA A 213 17.14 7.11 -12.86
CA ALA A 213 18.23 7.56 -12.01
C ALA A 213 17.81 7.68 -10.53
N VAL A 214 18.77 7.49 -9.64
CA VAL A 214 18.55 7.72 -8.22
C VAL A 214 18.22 9.19 -7.98
N GLY A 215 17.14 9.43 -7.24
CA GLY A 215 16.65 10.77 -6.92
C GLY A 215 15.43 11.21 -7.74
N THR A 216 15.01 10.44 -8.75
CA THR A 216 13.78 10.74 -9.51
C THR A 216 12.53 10.67 -8.64
N VAL A 217 12.50 9.78 -7.64
CA VAL A 217 11.42 9.71 -6.65
C VAL A 217 12.01 9.68 -5.23
N LYS A 218 11.17 9.96 -4.22
CA LYS A 218 11.57 9.84 -2.81
C LYS A 218 12.14 8.43 -2.55
N GLN A 219 13.34 8.37 -2.00
CA GLN A 219 13.98 7.09 -1.68
C GLN A 219 13.21 6.36 -0.59
N LEU A 220 13.03 5.05 -0.75
CA LEU A 220 12.19 4.26 0.15
C LEU A 220 12.63 4.42 1.61
N ASN A 221 13.94 4.34 1.87
CA ASN A 221 14.58 4.48 3.19
C ASN A 221 14.48 5.88 3.85
N THR A 222 13.77 6.82 3.21
CA THR A 222 13.53 8.18 3.75
C THR A 222 12.06 8.43 4.08
N TYR A 223 11.18 7.43 3.88
CA TYR A 223 9.76 7.61 4.19
C TYR A 223 9.51 7.70 5.69
N VAL A 224 10.09 6.82 6.50
CA VAL A 224 9.95 6.86 7.96
C VAL A 224 10.88 7.92 8.53
N GLU A 225 10.29 8.99 9.03
CA GLU A 225 10.97 10.17 9.60
C GLU A 225 11.30 9.97 11.09
N GLN A 226 10.59 9.08 11.78
CA GLN A 226 10.92 8.65 13.15
C GLN A 226 10.29 7.29 13.50
N LEU A 227 10.77 6.66 14.58
CA LEU A 227 10.11 5.47 15.13
C LEU A 227 8.73 5.85 15.69
N PRO A 228 7.67 5.06 15.42
CA PRO A 228 6.33 5.36 15.93
C PRO A 228 6.24 5.22 17.47
N VAL A 229 7.20 4.52 18.08
CA VAL A 229 7.33 4.37 19.53
C VAL A 229 8.78 4.66 19.91
N PRO A 230 9.06 5.48 20.93
CA PRO A 230 10.41 5.72 21.41
C PRO A 230 11.10 4.41 21.79
N LEU A 231 12.29 4.18 21.23
CA LEU A 231 12.98 2.90 21.37
C LEU A 231 13.35 2.60 22.83
N ASP A 232 13.64 3.60 23.65
CA ASP A 232 13.89 3.46 25.10
C ASP A 232 12.68 2.92 25.87
N LYS A 233 11.47 3.08 25.33
CA LYS A 233 10.22 2.56 25.91
C LYS A 233 9.79 1.21 25.35
N THR A 234 10.48 0.68 24.36
CA THR A 234 10.17 -0.63 23.77
C THR A 234 10.86 -1.74 24.56
N ASP A 235 10.11 -2.61 25.22
CA ASP A 235 10.64 -3.65 26.11
C ASP A 235 11.09 -4.92 25.35
N TRP A 236 10.32 -5.29 24.33
CA TRP A 236 10.59 -6.44 23.47
C TRP A 236 10.26 -6.11 22.01
N TRP A 237 10.72 -6.95 21.08
CA TRP A 237 10.69 -6.68 19.66
C TRP A 237 10.33 -7.92 18.85
N GLN A 238 9.60 -7.74 17.76
CA GLN A 238 9.51 -8.74 16.70
C GLN A 238 9.79 -8.11 15.34
N TYR A 239 10.68 -8.74 14.57
CA TYR A 239 11.01 -8.33 13.21
C TYR A 239 9.90 -8.70 12.23
N PHE A 240 9.86 -7.99 11.11
CA PHE A 240 9.08 -8.37 9.94
C PHE A 240 9.58 -9.69 9.35
N GLY A 241 8.68 -10.45 8.74
CA GLY A 241 9.04 -11.68 8.04
C GLY A 241 9.23 -12.86 9.00
N ASN A 242 10.35 -13.57 8.82
CA ASN A 242 10.64 -14.81 9.53
C ASN A 242 11.27 -14.56 10.92
N ASN A 243 10.42 -14.20 11.89
CA ASN A 243 10.83 -14.13 13.29
C ASN A 243 10.46 -15.41 14.05
N VAL A 244 10.97 -15.53 15.29
CA VAL A 244 10.79 -16.72 16.13
C VAL A 244 9.32 -16.93 16.51
N PHE A 245 8.56 -15.86 16.69
CA PHE A 245 7.14 -15.93 17.03
C PHE A 245 6.31 -16.43 15.84
N ALA A 246 6.52 -15.89 14.64
CA ALA A 246 5.90 -16.36 13.41
C ALA A 246 6.23 -17.82 13.13
N PHE A 247 7.50 -18.21 13.28
CA PHE A 247 7.91 -19.60 13.11
C PHE A 247 7.20 -20.56 14.07
N ARG A 248 7.11 -20.21 15.36
CA ARG A 248 6.54 -21.09 16.39
C ARG A 248 5.01 -21.05 16.47
N HIS A 249 4.41 -19.90 16.19
CA HIS A 249 3.01 -19.61 16.51
C HIS A 249 2.23 -19.07 15.31
N GLY A 250 2.86 -18.81 14.16
CA GLY A 250 2.22 -18.21 12.99
C GLY A 250 0.97 -18.98 12.55
N LYS A 251 1.03 -20.31 12.50
CA LYS A 251 -0.14 -21.14 12.18
C LYS A 251 -1.29 -20.98 13.18
N GLN A 252 -0.98 -20.94 14.49
CA GLN A 252 -1.99 -20.73 15.54
C GLN A 252 -2.69 -19.37 15.38
N TRP A 253 -1.96 -18.34 14.94
CA TRP A 253 -2.46 -16.98 14.76
C TRP A 253 -2.85 -16.66 13.31
N ASN A 254 -3.04 -17.68 12.47
CA ASN A 254 -3.47 -17.57 11.07
C ASN A 254 -2.53 -16.71 10.19
N TYR A 255 -1.22 -16.70 10.45
CA TYR A 255 -0.27 -16.06 9.56
C TYR A 255 -0.22 -16.74 8.20
N ASP A 256 -0.48 -18.06 8.14
CA ASP A 256 -0.56 -18.81 6.88
C ASP A 256 -1.60 -18.18 5.93
N GLY A 257 -2.79 -17.86 6.43
CA GLY A 257 -3.87 -17.25 5.64
C GLY A 257 -3.79 -15.73 5.51
N TYR A 258 -3.05 -15.05 6.39
CA TYR A 258 -2.95 -13.58 6.41
C TYR A 258 -1.73 -13.04 5.66
N SER A 259 -0.56 -13.62 5.93
CA SER A 259 0.76 -13.09 5.60
C SER A 259 1.73 -14.19 5.18
N GLN A 260 1.21 -15.22 4.50
CA GLN A 260 1.98 -16.33 3.94
C GLN A 260 2.89 -17.07 4.94
N GLY A 261 2.43 -17.16 6.19
CA GLY A 261 3.13 -17.80 7.31
C GLY A 261 4.20 -16.93 7.98
N LEU A 262 4.32 -15.66 7.59
CA LEU A 262 5.33 -14.72 8.08
C LEU A 262 4.72 -13.61 8.92
N HIS A 263 5.54 -12.89 9.67
CA HIS A 263 5.10 -11.71 10.41
C HIS A 263 4.92 -10.50 9.49
N GLY A 264 3.71 -9.94 9.45
CA GLY A 264 3.33 -8.85 8.55
C GLY A 264 3.71 -7.43 9.02
N GLY A 265 4.59 -7.26 10.00
CA GLY A 265 4.92 -5.93 10.53
C GLY A 265 6.12 -5.93 11.46
N LEU A 266 6.30 -4.84 12.19
CA LEU A 266 7.23 -4.76 13.32
C LEU A 266 6.43 -4.63 14.61
N ASP A 267 6.82 -5.37 15.65
CA ASP A 267 6.19 -5.23 16.96
C ASP A 267 7.05 -4.44 17.93
N PHE A 268 6.49 -3.35 18.44
CA PHE A 268 7.06 -2.57 19.54
C PHE A 268 6.39 -3.01 20.85
N GLY A 269 7.06 -3.89 21.59
CA GLY A 269 6.55 -4.48 22.81
C GLY A 269 6.48 -3.55 24.01
N ASN A 270 5.42 -3.71 24.80
CA ASN A 270 5.16 -3.02 26.06
C ASN A 270 4.86 -4.05 27.16
N SER A 271 5.73 -4.15 28.16
CA SER A 271 5.57 -5.04 29.31
C SER A 271 5.02 -4.35 30.55
N VAL A 272 4.69 -3.04 30.47
CA VAL A 272 4.13 -2.29 31.60
C VAL A 272 2.61 -2.13 31.49
N GLU A 273 1.96 -1.90 32.64
CA GLU A 273 0.50 -1.76 32.73
C GLU A 273 -0.04 -0.40 32.25
N ARG A 274 0.84 0.49 31.76
CA ARG A 274 0.47 1.80 31.23
C ARG A 274 0.62 1.84 29.71
N GLY A 275 -0.23 2.62 29.06
CA GLY A 275 -0.10 2.89 27.63
C GLY A 275 1.19 3.65 27.31
N ILE A 276 1.80 3.33 26.17
CA ILE A 276 2.95 4.04 25.62
C ILE A 276 2.46 4.86 24.43
N PRO A 277 2.71 6.18 24.37
CA PRO A 277 2.33 7.00 23.22
C PRO A 277 2.91 6.46 21.91
N VAL A 278 2.04 6.43 20.89
CA VAL A 278 2.37 6.09 19.51
C VAL A 278 2.21 7.34 18.67
N TYR A 279 3.25 7.66 17.90
CA TYR A 279 3.32 8.83 17.02
C TYR A 279 3.24 8.40 15.55
N ALA A 280 2.92 9.33 14.67
CA ALA A 280 3.05 9.08 13.25
C ALA A 280 4.53 8.83 12.90
N ALA A 281 4.81 7.72 12.23
CA ALA A 281 6.19 7.41 11.82
C ALA A 281 6.69 8.37 10.71
N LEU A 282 5.75 9.02 10.01
CA LEU A 282 5.99 9.78 8.79
C LEU A 282 4.85 10.77 8.51
N ARG A 283 5.08 11.73 7.63
CA ARG A 283 4.02 12.62 7.11
C ARG A 283 3.01 11.83 6.29
N CYS A 284 1.76 11.82 6.74
CA CYS A 284 0.68 11.05 6.10
C CYS A 284 -0.69 11.72 6.29
N LYS A 285 -1.70 11.17 5.63
CA LYS A 285 -3.11 11.52 5.86
C LYS A 285 -3.78 10.41 6.67
N TYR A 286 -4.47 10.78 7.74
CA TYR A 286 -5.35 9.84 8.45
C TYR A 286 -6.44 9.36 7.52
N TRP A 287 -6.73 8.06 7.54
CA TRP A 287 -7.78 7.48 6.71
C TRP A 287 -8.96 6.99 7.54
N LYS A 288 -8.72 6.04 8.43
CA LYS A 288 -9.80 5.44 9.23
C LYS A 288 -9.27 4.76 10.49
N THR A 289 -10.20 4.47 11.39
CA THR A 289 -10.00 3.58 12.53
C THR A 289 -10.94 2.39 12.37
N GLU A 290 -10.46 1.18 12.64
CA GLU A 290 -11.28 -0.03 12.59
C GLU A 290 -10.94 -1.00 13.72
N GLY A 291 -11.78 -2.02 13.88
CA GLY A 291 -11.60 -3.06 14.88
C GLY A 291 -12.29 -2.78 16.20
N SER A 292 -12.15 -3.71 17.13
CA SER A 292 -12.75 -3.62 18.46
C SER A 292 -11.89 -4.38 19.49
N GLY A 293 -12.10 -4.06 20.77
CA GLY A 293 -11.47 -4.76 21.88
C GLY A 293 -9.94 -4.63 21.90
N GLY A 294 -9.23 -5.75 21.71
CA GLY A 294 -7.76 -5.80 21.69
C GLY A 294 -7.10 -5.63 20.33
N ASN A 295 -7.89 -5.45 19.27
CA ASN A 295 -7.41 -5.42 17.90
C ASN A 295 -7.90 -4.17 17.16
N ILE A 296 -7.77 -3.01 17.80
CA ILE A 296 -8.07 -1.72 17.18
C ILE A 296 -6.88 -1.32 16.30
N ARG A 297 -7.18 -0.72 15.14
CA ARG A 297 -6.22 -0.28 14.13
C ARG A 297 -6.48 1.15 13.72
N VAL A 298 -5.43 1.95 13.60
CA VAL A 298 -5.45 3.23 12.91
C VAL A 298 -4.75 3.09 11.57
N TRP A 299 -5.40 3.57 10.52
CA TRP A 299 -4.93 3.52 9.13
C TRP A 299 -4.59 4.93 8.67
N THR A 300 -3.40 5.09 8.09
CA THR A 300 -2.97 6.32 7.42
C THR A 300 -2.48 6.00 6.01
N LYS A 301 -2.36 7.03 5.16
CA LYS A 301 -1.92 6.91 3.76
C LYS A 301 -0.83 7.92 3.44
N VAL A 302 0.12 7.50 2.62
CA VAL A 302 1.12 8.36 1.96
C VAL A 302 1.41 7.73 0.59
N ASP A 303 1.22 8.48 -0.49
CA ASP A 303 1.34 7.96 -1.86
C ASP A 303 0.56 6.63 -2.05
N ASP A 304 1.23 5.62 -2.59
CA ASP A 304 0.75 4.25 -2.80
C ASP A 304 0.81 3.37 -1.53
N PHE A 305 1.22 3.94 -0.40
CA PHE A 305 1.40 3.23 0.86
C PHE A 305 0.25 3.46 1.83
N THR A 306 -0.12 2.38 2.51
CA THR A 306 -1.02 2.38 3.65
C THR A 306 -0.23 1.96 4.88
N ILE A 307 -0.26 2.79 5.92
CA ILE A 307 0.43 2.54 7.19
C ILE A 307 -0.61 2.16 8.24
N ILE A 308 -0.36 1.08 8.98
CA ILE A 308 -1.30 0.52 9.94
C ILE A 308 -0.64 0.48 11.32
N TYR A 309 -1.29 1.11 12.28
CA TYR A 309 -0.94 1.09 13.70
C TYR A 309 -1.96 0.23 14.44
N GLN A 310 -1.59 -1.01 14.78
CA GLN A 310 -2.50 -2.01 15.35
C GLN A 310 -2.18 -2.33 16.82
N HIS A 311 -3.18 -2.87 17.53
CA HIS A 311 -3.13 -3.19 18.97
C HIS A 311 -3.08 -1.94 19.87
N VAL A 312 -3.77 -0.90 19.41
CA VAL A 312 -3.74 0.43 20.02
C VAL A 312 -4.98 0.74 20.86
N THR A 313 -4.88 1.77 21.68
CA THR A 313 -5.96 2.34 22.51
C THR A 313 -5.81 3.87 22.60
N ASN A 314 -6.70 4.55 23.32
CA ASN A 314 -6.63 6.00 23.57
C ASN A 314 -6.35 6.83 22.30
N ILE A 315 -7.11 6.55 21.24
CA ILE A 315 -6.89 7.14 19.91
C ILE A 315 -7.25 8.63 19.94
N THR A 316 -6.33 9.46 19.47
CA THR A 316 -6.56 10.89 19.24
C THR A 316 -7.66 11.07 18.20
N LYS A 317 -8.63 11.96 18.47
CA LYS A 317 -9.70 12.25 17.52
C LYS A 317 -9.10 12.87 16.25
N MET A 318 -9.35 12.25 15.10
CA MET A 318 -8.90 12.70 13.79
C MET A 318 -10.05 12.64 12.78
N SER A 319 -10.00 13.49 11.76
CA SER A 319 -10.93 13.47 10.62
C SER A 319 -10.27 12.80 9.43
N SER A 320 -11.00 11.95 8.68
CA SER A 320 -10.48 11.34 7.44
C SER A 320 -9.93 12.42 6.51
N GLY A 321 -8.72 12.21 5.97
CA GLY A 321 -7.99 13.18 5.16
C GLY A 321 -7.05 14.11 5.96
N GLN A 322 -7.19 14.19 7.29
CA GLN A 322 -6.35 15.06 8.12
C GLN A 322 -4.86 14.72 7.95
N GLU A 323 -4.05 15.73 7.67
CA GLU A 323 -2.60 15.60 7.63
C GLU A 323 -2.00 15.43 9.03
N LEU A 324 -1.09 14.48 9.15
CA LEU A 324 -0.38 14.16 10.37
C LEU A 324 1.11 14.39 10.15
N ALA A 325 1.69 15.29 10.94
CA ALA A 325 3.15 15.39 11.05
C ALA A 325 3.70 14.19 11.83
N PRO A 326 4.99 13.81 11.66
CA PRO A 326 5.54 12.64 12.35
C PRO A 326 5.34 12.73 13.87
N ASP A 327 5.60 13.88 14.49
CA ASP A 327 5.45 14.08 15.94
C ASP A 327 4.00 14.12 16.46
N PHE A 328 2.99 13.96 15.59
CA PHE A 328 1.60 13.87 15.99
C PHE A 328 1.33 12.57 16.77
N LYS A 329 0.87 12.68 18.02
CA LYS A 329 0.43 11.52 18.82
C LYS A 329 -0.87 10.95 18.24
N ILE A 330 -0.79 9.77 17.64
CA ILE A 330 -1.94 9.07 17.06
C ILE A 330 -2.76 8.37 18.16
N CYS A 331 -2.10 7.64 19.04
CA CYS A 331 -2.74 6.75 20.00
C CYS A 331 -1.77 6.31 21.10
N GLU A 332 -2.10 5.24 21.82
CA GLU A 332 -1.20 4.55 22.74
C GLU A 332 -1.19 3.04 22.47
N ILE A 333 -0.07 2.37 22.74
CA ILE A 333 -0.03 0.91 22.85
C ILE A 333 -1.02 0.49 23.94
N LYS A 334 -1.88 -0.49 23.63
CA LYS A 334 -2.77 -1.06 24.63
C LYS A 334 -1.96 -1.76 25.74
N PRO A 335 -2.15 -1.43 27.03
CA PRO A 335 -1.47 -2.14 28.11
C PRO A 335 -2.02 -3.57 28.27
N GLY A 336 -1.18 -4.49 28.77
CA GLY A 336 -1.57 -5.86 29.10
C GLY A 336 -0.53 -6.91 28.68
N SER A 337 -0.86 -8.19 28.87
CA SER A 337 0.05 -9.34 28.66
C SER A 337 0.54 -9.52 27.21
N ASN A 338 -0.10 -8.87 26.24
CA ASN A 338 0.33 -8.80 24.85
C ASN A 338 0.33 -7.36 24.34
N GLY A 339 0.68 -6.40 25.21
CA GLY A 339 0.74 -4.99 24.84
C GLY A 339 1.86 -4.77 23.82
N HIS A 340 1.50 -4.38 22.61
CA HIS A 340 2.47 -3.95 21.59
C HIS A 340 1.80 -3.03 20.58
N LEU A 341 2.60 -2.31 19.82
CA LEU A 341 2.20 -1.75 18.53
C LEU A 341 2.64 -2.73 17.45
N HIS A 342 1.70 -3.26 16.66
CA HIS A 342 2.01 -3.89 15.38
C HIS A 342 2.01 -2.79 14.30
N PHE A 343 3.20 -2.45 13.82
CA PHE A 343 3.44 -1.41 12.81
C PHE A 343 3.63 -2.07 11.45
N GLU A 344 2.66 -1.89 10.57
CA GLU A 344 2.61 -2.55 9.27
C GLU A 344 2.53 -1.52 8.15
N VAL A 345 3.22 -1.83 7.05
CA VAL A 345 3.16 -1.03 5.83
C VAL A 345 2.69 -1.91 4.67
N ARG A 346 1.70 -1.40 3.93
CA ARG A 346 1.21 -2.02 2.70
C ARG A 346 1.48 -1.13 1.51
N TYR A 347 1.99 -1.73 0.44
CA TYR A 347 2.04 -1.12 -0.89
C TYR A 347 0.84 -1.57 -1.71
N MET A 348 0.13 -0.61 -2.32
CA MET A 348 -1.09 -0.85 -3.13
C MET A 348 -2.13 -1.73 -2.41
N ASN A 349 -2.22 -1.61 -1.08
CA ASN A 349 -3.14 -2.31 -0.17
C ASN A 349 -3.08 -3.84 -0.12
N ASN A 350 -2.25 -4.51 -0.93
CA ASN A 350 -2.23 -5.98 -0.97
C ASN A 350 -0.84 -6.62 -0.85
N ARG A 351 0.21 -5.81 -0.79
CA ARG A 351 1.57 -6.25 -0.53
C ARG A 351 2.02 -5.69 0.81
N ILE A 352 2.35 -6.53 1.76
CA ILE A 352 2.98 -6.11 3.00
C ILE A 352 4.49 -5.99 2.74
N ILE A 353 5.06 -4.84 3.08
CA ILE A 353 6.47 -4.54 2.87
C ILE A 353 7.17 -4.39 4.21
N ASN A 354 8.45 -4.74 4.24
CA ASN A 354 9.27 -4.62 5.44
C ASN A 354 9.45 -3.15 5.82
N PRO A 355 8.92 -2.67 6.97
CA PRO A 355 9.02 -1.26 7.34
C PRO A 355 10.47 -0.82 7.57
N LEU A 356 11.41 -1.72 7.84
CA LEU A 356 12.84 -1.39 7.96
C LEU A 356 13.42 -0.85 6.65
N LEU A 357 12.92 -1.27 5.49
CA LEU A 357 13.35 -0.76 4.18
C LEU A 357 12.96 0.71 3.98
N MET A 358 12.05 1.21 4.82
CA MET A 358 11.56 2.60 4.78
C MET A 358 12.25 3.52 5.80
N MET A 359 13.14 2.95 6.62
CA MET A 359 13.86 3.66 7.67
C MET A 359 15.28 3.99 7.22
N SER A 360 15.83 5.09 7.75
CA SER A 360 17.23 5.42 7.54
C SER A 360 18.15 4.37 8.16
N ASP A 361 19.36 4.23 7.63
CA ASP A 361 20.39 3.32 8.16
C ASP A 361 20.65 3.56 9.65
N ALA A 362 20.59 4.82 10.10
CA ALA A 362 20.75 5.17 11.51
C ALA A 362 19.62 4.62 12.39
N MET A 363 18.36 4.69 11.93
CA MET A 363 17.23 4.10 12.64
C MET A 363 17.31 2.58 12.67
N VAL A 364 17.57 1.95 11.52
CA VAL A 364 17.76 0.48 11.44
C VAL A 364 18.87 0.04 12.38
N LYS A 365 20.02 0.74 12.36
CA LYS A 365 21.13 0.45 13.26
C LYS A 365 20.72 0.57 14.73
N SER A 366 20.00 1.62 15.12
CA SER A 366 19.54 1.80 16.51
C SER A 366 18.64 0.65 16.98
N ILE A 367 17.75 0.16 16.12
CA ILE A 367 16.91 -1.00 16.39
C ILE A 367 17.78 -2.25 16.55
N THR A 368 18.67 -2.53 15.60
CA THR A 368 19.50 -3.75 15.64
C THR A 368 20.53 -3.73 16.77
N ASP A 369 21.01 -2.56 17.18
CA ASP A 369 21.89 -2.43 18.35
C ASP A 369 21.16 -2.80 19.66
N LYS A 370 19.86 -2.45 19.77
CA LYS A 370 19.05 -2.79 20.94
C LYS A 370 18.50 -4.22 20.89
N PHE A 371 18.05 -4.65 19.73
CA PHE A 371 17.37 -5.92 19.48
C PHE A 371 18.18 -6.75 18.48
N ASP A 372 19.35 -7.20 18.90
CA ASP A 372 20.33 -7.90 18.04
C ASP A 372 19.67 -9.05 17.24
N PRO A 373 19.60 -8.97 15.90
CA PRO A 373 18.99 -10.02 15.09
C PRO A 373 19.81 -11.32 15.04
N THR A 374 21.05 -11.31 15.53
CA THR A 374 21.82 -12.55 15.72
C THR A 374 21.40 -13.31 16.97
N ASP A 375 20.66 -12.66 17.87
CA ASP A 375 20.04 -13.32 19.02
C ASP A 375 18.80 -14.11 18.56
N PRO A 376 18.78 -15.45 18.74
CA PRO A 376 17.70 -16.32 18.29
C PRO A 376 16.40 -16.13 19.07
N LYS A 377 16.30 -15.14 19.98
CA LYS A 377 15.02 -14.69 20.55
C LYS A 377 14.23 -13.79 19.59
N TYR A 378 14.90 -13.03 18.72
CA TYR A 378 14.25 -11.98 17.92
C TYR A 378 14.04 -12.37 16.46
N PHE A 379 14.97 -13.13 15.89
CA PHE A 379 14.95 -13.47 14.48
C PHE A 379 15.25 -14.96 14.29
N TYR A 380 14.60 -15.58 13.30
CA TYR A 380 14.83 -16.98 12.97
C TYR A 380 15.50 -17.08 11.60
N PRO A 381 16.82 -17.30 11.54
CA PRO A 381 17.52 -17.38 10.27
C PRO A 381 17.03 -18.59 9.47
N TRP A 382 16.74 -18.38 8.19
CA TRP A 382 16.40 -19.43 7.24
C TRP A 382 17.27 -19.29 6.00
N HIS A 383 17.53 -20.39 5.31
CA HIS A 383 18.52 -20.41 4.23
C HIS A 383 18.24 -19.41 3.09
N GLU A 384 16.98 -19.02 2.88
CA GLU A 384 16.64 -17.98 1.89
C GLU A 384 16.74 -16.55 2.46
N TRP A 385 16.43 -16.37 3.75
CA TRP A 385 16.38 -15.05 4.40
C TRP A 385 17.12 -15.11 5.73
N THR A 386 18.32 -14.55 5.69
CA THR A 386 19.34 -14.65 6.74
C THR A 386 19.38 -13.43 7.64
N THR A 387 18.72 -12.33 7.25
CA THR A 387 18.74 -11.05 7.98
C THR A 387 17.34 -10.42 8.06
N PRO A 388 17.12 -9.45 8.95
CA PRO A 388 15.85 -8.72 8.95
C PRO A 388 15.58 -7.91 7.67
N LEU A 389 16.58 -7.62 6.84
CA LEU A 389 16.45 -6.78 5.64
C LEU A 389 16.25 -7.58 4.35
N ASP A 390 16.62 -8.86 4.31
CA ASP A 390 16.50 -9.72 3.11
C ASP A 390 15.15 -10.45 2.99
N GLN A 391 14.18 -10.07 3.83
CA GLN A 391 12.83 -10.62 3.85
C GLN A 391 12.05 -10.29 2.56
N PRO A 392 11.13 -11.17 2.11
CA PRO A 392 10.39 -10.96 0.88
C PRO A 392 9.30 -9.89 1.07
N VAL A 393 8.81 -9.36 -0.04
CA VAL A 393 7.51 -8.67 -0.05
C VAL A 393 6.42 -9.74 0.10
N ILE A 394 5.58 -9.59 1.13
CA ILE A 394 4.54 -10.57 1.47
C ILE A 394 3.24 -10.20 0.75
N GLY A 395 2.58 -11.16 0.12
CA GLY A 395 1.19 -11.01 -0.34
C GLY A 395 0.21 -11.12 0.83
N LEU A 396 -0.89 -10.35 0.79
CA LEU A 396 -2.02 -10.62 1.67
C LEU A 396 -2.65 -11.97 1.29
N GLY A 397 -2.52 -12.94 2.20
CA GLY A 397 -2.88 -14.34 1.97
C GLY A 397 -2.03 -15.02 0.89
N GLY A 398 -2.53 -16.14 0.36
CA GLY A 398 -1.81 -16.98 -0.61
C GLY A 398 -1.02 -18.13 0.04
N PRO A 399 -0.16 -18.83 -0.72
CA PRO A 399 0.61 -19.96 -0.20
C PRO A 399 1.65 -19.50 0.83
N VAL A 400 1.95 -20.36 1.79
CA VAL A 400 3.06 -20.18 2.73
C VAL A 400 4.38 -20.18 1.97
N ILE A 401 5.27 -19.24 2.27
CA ILE A 401 6.56 -19.08 1.57
C ILE A 401 7.78 -19.17 2.51
N GLY A 402 7.55 -19.33 3.82
CA GLY A 402 8.60 -19.35 4.84
C GLY A 402 9.04 -20.75 5.29
N PRO A 403 9.78 -20.86 6.41
CA PRO A 403 10.27 -22.14 6.94
C PRO A 403 9.18 -23.13 7.36
N THR A 404 7.92 -22.71 7.37
CA THR A 404 6.76 -23.55 7.68
C THR A 404 6.00 -24.04 6.44
N ALA A 405 6.48 -23.68 5.23
CA ALA A 405 5.88 -24.06 3.95
C ALA A 405 5.90 -25.57 3.68
#